data_AF-A0A956GFI4-F1
#
_entry.id   AF-A0A956GFI4-F1
#
_cell.length_a   1.000
_cell.length_b   1.000
_cell.length_c   1.000
_cell.angle_alpha   90.00
_cell.angle_beta   90.00
_cell.angle_gamma   90.00
#
_symmetry.space_group_name_H-M   'P 1'
#
loop_
_entity.id
_entity.type
_entity.pdbx_description
1 polymer ?
#
loop_
_entity_poly.entity_id
_entity_poly.type
_entity_poly.pdbx_seq_one_letter_code
_entity_poly.pdbx_strand_id
1 'polypeptide(L)'
;MGVEGVDEQRRLVRALAHRLRDLRATRCWSQEDLADAAQLSPDSIRRIESAKMVPSLVTLHKLSQGLGLGLDTLLESISEGGARGPLAQLVDYMRCRSTGDVSTLLRVARAMFVERGGEPRQASAAVNE
;
A
#
# COMPACT_ATOMS: atom_id res chain seq x y z
N MET A 1 -22.97 15.31 -6.74
CA MET A 1 -22.34 14.04 -6.36
C MET A 1 -20.92 13.91 -6.95
N GLY A 2 -20.13 15.00 -7.05
CA GLY A 2 -18.85 15.00 -7.79
C GLY A 2 -17.66 15.67 -7.08
N VAL A 3 -17.83 16.09 -5.82
CA VAL A 3 -16.77 16.77 -5.05
C VAL A 3 -15.98 15.80 -4.17
N GLU A 4 -16.61 14.76 -3.64
CA GLU A 4 -15.96 13.81 -2.71
C GLU A 4 -14.84 12.99 -3.37
N GLY A 5 -15.02 12.54 -4.62
CA GLY A 5 -14.01 11.72 -5.31
C GLY A 5 -12.73 12.49 -5.68
N VAL A 6 -12.85 13.79 -5.98
CA VAL A 6 -11.68 14.63 -6.31
C VAL A 6 -10.87 14.96 -5.05
N ASP A 7 -11.55 15.14 -3.92
CA ASP A 7 -10.89 15.41 -2.65
C ASP A 7 -10.15 14.19 -2.11
N GLU A 8 -10.72 12.99 -2.27
CA GLU A 8 -10.06 11.74 -1.87
C GLU A 8 -8.81 11.46 -2.68
N GLN A 9 -8.89 11.57 -4.01
CA GLN A 9 -7.72 11.40 -4.88
C GLN A 9 -6.60 12.38 -4.49
N ARG A 10 -6.93 13.64 -4.19
CA ARG A 10 -5.95 14.63 -3.73
C ARG A 10 -5.34 14.28 -2.39
N ARG A 11 -6.09 13.68 -1.45
CA ARG A 11 -5.55 13.20 -0.16
C ARG A 11 -4.55 12.07 -0.38
N LEU A 12 -4.89 11.05 -1.17
CA LEU A 12 -4.01 9.92 -1.46
C LEU A 12 -2.69 10.36 -2.11
N VAL A 13 -2.77 11.24 -3.11
CA VAL A 13 -1.57 11.75 -3.80
C VAL A 13 -0.66 12.54 -2.85
N ARG A 14 -1.24 13.33 -1.92
CA ARG A 14 -0.46 14.03 -0.90
C ARG A 14 0.18 13.08 0.11
N ALA A 15 -0.54 12.05 0.55
CA ALA A 15 0.00 11.05 1.46
C ALA A 15 1.19 10.31 0.83
N LEU A 16 1.06 9.92 -0.45
CA LEU A 16 2.16 9.30 -1.20
C LEU A 16 3.36 10.24 -1.35
N ALA A 17 3.11 11.50 -1.70
CA ALA A 17 4.16 12.51 -1.83
C ALA A 17 4.95 12.67 -0.51
N HIS A 18 4.24 12.72 0.62
CA HIS A 18 4.86 12.81 1.94
C HIS A 18 5.68 11.56 2.27
N ARG A 19 5.10 10.37 2.05
CA ARG A 19 5.76 9.09 2.30
C ARG A 19 7.07 8.93 1.51
N LEU A 20 7.07 9.31 0.23
CA LEU A 20 8.27 9.28 -0.60
C LEU A 20 9.36 10.22 -0.08
N ARG A 21 8.98 11.43 0.32
CA ARG A 21 9.89 12.41 0.90
C ARG A 21 10.53 11.90 2.19
N ASP A 22 9.76 11.22 3.04
CA ASP A 22 10.26 10.66 4.31
C ASP A 22 11.20 9.47 4.06
N LEU A 23 10.83 8.56 3.16
CA LEU A 23 11.68 7.43 2.76
C LEU A 23 13.02 7.88 2.17
N ARG A 24 12.99 8.98 1.43
CA ARG A 24 14.19 9.63 0.90
C ARG A 24 15.02 10.30 2.00
N ALA A 25 14.39 11.09 2.87
CA ALA A 25 15.06 11.81 3.94
C ALA A 25 15.70 10.88 4.97
N THR A 26 15.03 9.78 5.33
CA THR A 26 15.58 8.73 6.23
C THR A 26 16.83 8.04 5.68
N ARG A 27 17.06 8.10 4.37
CA ARG A 27 18.27 7.62 3.69
C ARG A 27 19.30 8.71 3.41
N CYS A 28 19.04 9.95 3.84
CA CYS A 28 19.83 11.14 3.50
C CYS A 28 19.96 11.38 1.98
N TRP A 29 18.98 10.95 1.19
CA TRP A 29 18.99 11.09 -0.27
C TRP A 29 18.46 12.46 -0.70
N SER A 30 19.03 13.02 -1.76
CA SER A 30 18.47 14.12 -2.55
C SER A 30 17.41 13.62 -3.53
N GLN A 31 16.64 14.53 -4.14
CA GLN A 31 15.67 14.16 -5.19
C GLN A 31 16.36 13.53 -6.40
N GLU A 32 17.62 13.91 -6.67
CA GLU A 32 18.44 13.35 -7.74
C GLU A 32 18.84 11.92 -7.40
N ASP A 33 19.28 11.66 -6.16
CA ASP A 33 19.63 10.29 -5.72
C ASP A 33 18.45 9.32 -5.85
N LEU A 34 17.24 9.75 -5.46
CA LEU A 34 16.03 8.93 -5.64
C LEU A 34 15.67 8.75 -7.12
N ALA A 35 15.86 9.77 -7.94
CA ALA A 35 15.59 9.70 -9.37
C ALA A 35 16.51 8.68 -10.05
N ASP A 36 17.80 8.72 -9.74
CA ASP A 36 18.80 7.79 -10.26
C ASP A 36 18.51 6.37 -9.80
N ALA A 37 18.26 6.17 -8.50
CA ALA A 37 17.93 4.85 -7.96
C ALA A 37 16.65 4.24 -8.58
N ALA A 38 15.64 5.07 -8.86
CA ALA A 38 14.37 4.63 -9.45
C ALA A 38 14.37 4.64 -11.00
N GLN A 39 15.46 5.05 -11.65
CA GLN A 39 15.53 5.24 -13.11
C GLN A 39 14.38 6.14 -13.63
N LEU A 40 14.21 7.28 -12.96
CA LEU A 40 13.24 8.33 -13.27
C LEU A 40 13.96 9.67 -13.45
N SER A 41 13.27 10.67 -14.01
CA SER A 41 13.85 12.01 -14.08
C SER A 41 13.73 12.74 -12.73
N PRO A 42 14.69 13.61 -12.36
CA PRO A 42 14.57 14.47 -11.17
C PRO A 42 13.30 15.34 -11.17
N ASP A 43 12.83 15.78 -12.35
CA ASP A 43 11.55 16.49 -12.48
C ASP A 43 10.35 15.61 -12.10
N SER A 44 10.35 14.34 -12.51
CA SER A 44 9.30 13.40 -12.13
C SER A 44 9.24 13.25 -10.61
N ILE A 45 10.38 13.02 -9.95
CA ILE A 45 10.46 12.93 -8.48
C ILE A 45 9.95 14.21 -7.83
N ARG A 46 10.40 15.38 -8.30
CA ARG A 46 9.96 16.69 -7.79
C ARG A 46 8.44 16.87 -7.90
N ARG A 47 7.85 16.53 -9.05
CA ARG A 47 6.40 16.65 -9.28
C ARG A 47 5.59 15.67 -8.44
N ILE A 48 6.10 14.46 -8.22
CA ILE A 48 5.49 13.47 -7.34
C ILE A 48 5.56 13.93 -5.88
N GLU A 49 6.73 14.32 -5.37
CA GLU A 49 6.92 14.80 -3.99
C GLU A 49 6.18 16.11 -3.68
N SER A 50 5.79 16.87 -4.70
CA SER A 50 4.95 18.07 -4.55
C SER A 50 3.46 17.80 -4.77
N ALA A 51 3.05 16.53 -4.92
CA ALA A 51 1.68 16.12 -5.21
C ALA A 51 1.06 16.75 -6.47
N LYS A 52 1.91 17.20 -7.41
CA LYS A 52 1.51 17.82 -8.69
C LYS A 52 1.37 16.80 -9.83
N MET A 53 1.72 15.55 -9.57
CA MET A 53 1.62 14.44 -10.51
C MET A 53 1.10 13.21 -9.78
N VAL A 54 0.13 12.54 -10.39
CA VAL A 54 -0.28 11.19 -9.99
C VAL A 54 0.64 10.20 -10.70
N PRO A 55 1.48 9.44 -9.98
CA PRO A 55 2.34 8.45 -10.59
C PRO A 55 1.51 7.28 -11.13
N SER A 56 1.93 6.74 -12.28
CA SER A 56 1.38 5.49 -12.80
C SER A 56 1.79 4.29 -11.92
N LEU A 57 1.13 3.14 -12.06
CA LEU A 57 1.55 1.90 -11.39
C LEU A 57 3.00 1.52 -11.75
N VAL A 58 3.41 1.73 -13.01
CA VAL A 58 4.80 1.49 -13.45
C VAL A 58 5.77 2.41 -12.72
N THR A 59 5.41 3.69 -12.55
CA THR A 59 6.20 4.66 -11.79
C THR A 59 6.30 4.27 -10.33
N LEU A 60 5.20 3.83 -9.71
CA LEU A 60 5.20 3.33 -8.33
C LEU A 60 6.09 2.11 -8.16
N HIS A 61 6.05 1.18 -9.11
CA HIS A 61 6.92 0.00 -9.10
C HIS A 61 8.39 0.40 -9.17
N LYS A 62 8.76 1.29 -10.10
CA LYS A 62 10.13 1.84 -10.20
C LYS A 62 10.60 2.50 -8.90
N LEU A 63 9.75 3.31 -8.27
CA LEU A 63 10.05 3.93 -6.98
C LEU A 63 10.27 2.89 -5.88
N SER A 64 9.42 1.86 -5.82
CA SER A 64 9.58 0.77 -4.84
C SER A 64 10.91 0.04 -5.02
N GLN A 65 11.30 -0.25 -6.26
CA GLN A 65 12.58 -0.88 -6.58
C GLN A 65 13.76 0.03 -6.21
N GLY A 66 13.71 1.30 -6.58
CA GLY A 66 14.76 2.28 -6.24
C GLY A 66 14.93 2.49 -4.74
N LEU A 67 13.86 2.32 -3.95
CA LEU A 67 13.89 2.41 -2.48
C LEU A 67 14.25 1.09 -1.79
N GLY A 68 14.35 -0.01 -2.54
CA GLY A 68 14.58 -1.36 -2.02
C GLY A 68 13.40 -1.91 -1.22
N LEU A 69 12.16 -1.57 -1.59
CA LEU A 69 10.93 -1.92 -0.89
C LEU A 69 9.99 -2.73 -1.78
N GLY A 70 9.12 -3.51 -1.13
CA GLY A 70 7.91 -4.02 -1.77
C GLY A 70 6.93 -2.89 -2.07
N LEU A 71 6.13 -3.03 -3.14
CA LEU A 71 5.12 -2.04 -3.52
C LEU A 71 4.04 -1.87 -2.44
N ASP A 72 3.67 -2.95 -1.77
CA ASP A 72 2.80 -2.97 -0.60
C ASP A 72 3.36 -2.12 0.55
N THR A 73 4.66 -2.24 0.84
CA THR A 73 5.33 -1.47 1.90
C THR A 73 5.41 0.02 1.56
N LEU A 74 5.56 0.37 0.28
CA LEU A 74 5.51 1.76 -0.17
C LEU A 74 4.13 2.38 0.08
N LEU A 75 3.05 1.61 -0.09
CA LEU A 75 1.66 2.08 -0.04
C LEU A 75 0.99 1.92 1.34
N GLU A 76 1.63 1.22 2.28
CA GLU A 76 1.04 0.90 3.59
C GLU A 76 0.57 2.15 4.36
N SER A 77 1.38 3.22 4.38
CA SER A 77 1.08 4.44 5.15
C SER A 77 0.20 5.46 4.42
N ILE A 78 -0.10 5.25 3.13
CA ILE A 78 -1.03 6.14 2.40
C ILE A 78 -2.48 5.67 2.50
N SER A 79 -2.67 4.46 3.05
CA SER A 79 -3.96 3.81 3.25
C SER A 79 -4.59 4.17 4.60
N GLU A 80 -4.16 5.26 5.25
CA GLU A 80 -4.69 5.75 6.52
C GLU A 80 -6.08 6.41 6.36
N GLY A 81 -6.99 5.62 5.81
CA GLY A 81 -8.44 5.67 6.03
C GLY A 81 -8.97 4.37 6.67
N GLY A 82 -8.12 3.39 6.93
CA GLY A 82 -8.47 2.19 7.69
C GLY A 82 -7.63 2.13 8.96
N ALA A 83 -8.26 2.32 10.12
CA ALA A 83 -7.71 1.80 11.38
C ALA A 83 -7.16 0.40 11.09
N ARG A 84 -5.89 0.10 11.43
CA ARG A 84 -5.27 -1.23 11.22
C ARG A 84 -6.30 -2.29 11.57
N GLY A 85 -6.92 -2.86 10.53
CA GLY A 85 -8.11 -3.67 10.71
C GLY A 85 -7.76 -4.91 11.53
N PRO A 86 -8.75 -5.63 12.07
CA PRO A 86 -8.50 -6.86 12.80
C PRO A 86 -7.56 -7.84 12.06
N LEU A 87 -7.57 -7.82 10.72
CA LEU A 87 -6.66 -8.62 9.88
C LEU A 87 -5.20 -8.16 9.96
N ALA A 88 -4.92 -6.85 9.95
CA ALA A 88 -3.56 -6.34 10.11
C ALA A 88 -3.01 -6.67 11.51
N GLN A 89 -3.85 -6.52 12.55
CA GLN A 89 -3.51 -6.90 13.92
C GLN A 89 -3.24 -8.41 14.04
N LEU A 90 -4.04 -9.24 13.36
CA LEU A 90 -3.84 -10.69 13.34
C LEU A 90 -2.54 -11.06 12.61
N VAL A 91 -2.23 -10.42 11.49
CA VAL A 91 -0.97 -10.61 10.76
C VAL A 91 0.23 -10.23 11.62
N ASP A 92 0.18 -9.07 12.29
CA ASP A 92 1.22 -8.63 13.23
C ASP A 92 1.42 -9.65 14.36
N TYR A 93 0.32 -10.14 14.94
CA TYR A 93 0.34 -11.16 15.99
C TYR A 93 0.97 -12.49 15.53
N MET A 94 0.69 -12.92 14.30
CA MET A 94 1.20 -14.19 13.76
C MET A 94 2.70 -14.14 13.41
N ARG A 95 3.27 -12.97 13.11
CA ARG A 95 4.69 -12.82 12.73
C ARG A 95 5.68 -13.25 13.81
N CYS A 96 5.26 -13.35 15.07
CA CYS A 96 6.11 -13.74 16.20
C CYS A 96 5.79 -15.13 16.78
N ARG A 97 5.13 -16.02 16.02
CA ARG A 97 4.70 -17.36 16.46
C ARG A 97 5.22 -18.48 15.56
N SER A 98 5.21 -19.72 16.08
CA SER A 98 5.71 -20.89 15.34
C SER A 98 4.73 -21.33 14.24
N THR A 99 5.21 -22.03 13.22
CA THR A 99 4.38 -22.56 12.12
C THR A 99 3.27 -23.50 12.60
N GLY A 100 3.45 -24.15 13.76
CA GLY A 100 2.41 -24.96 14.42
C GLY A 100 1.23 -24.13 14.95
N ASP A 101 1.48 -22.93 15.46
CA ASP A 101 0.45 -22.04 16.01
C ASP A 101 -0.46 -21.49 14.90
N VAL A 102 0.13 -21.14 13.75
CA VAL A 102 -0.61 -20.67 12.57
C VAL A 102 -1.54 -21.77 12.04
N SER A 103 -1.09 -23.03 12.01
CA SER A 103 -1.92 -24.17 11.58
C SER A 103 -3.11 -24.40 12.52
N THR A 104 -2.91 -24.22 13.83
CA THR A 104 -3.97 -24.33 14.83
C THR A 104 -5.00 -23.22 14.68
N LEU A 105 -4.54 -21.99 14.47
CA LEU A 105 -5.41 -20.84 14.22
C LEU A 105 -6.25 -21.02 12.95
N LEU A 106 -5.67 -21.53 11.86
CA LEU A 106 -6.42 -21.85 10.65
C LEU A 106 -7.49 -22.92 10.88
N ARG A 107 -7.21 -23.91 11.74
CA ARG A 107 -8.20 -24.93 12.16
C ARG A 107 -9.37 -24.30 12.92
N VAL A 108 -9.08 -23.42 13.87
CA VAL A 108 -10.10 -22.70 14.66
C VAL A 108 -10.90 -21.76 13.78
N ALA A 109 -10.26 -20.97 12.92
CA ALA A 109 -10.94 -20.08 11.99
C ALA A 109 -11.90 -20.88 11.08
N ARG A 110 -11.44 -21.99 10.49
CA ARG A 110 -12.31 -22.86 9.70
C ARG A 110 -13.50 -23.36 10.51
N ALA A 111 -13.32 -23.79 11.76
CA ALA A 111 -14.44 -24.21 12.60
C ALA A 111 -15.43 -23.07 12.90
N MET A 112 -14.93 -21.86 13.21
CA MET A 112 -15.77 -20.69 13.53
C MET A 112 -16.53 -20.14 12.32
N PHE A 113 -15.94 -20.23 11.12
CA PHE A 113 -16.56 -19.72 9.89
C PHE A 113 -17.39 -20.76 9.12
N VAL A 114 -17.27 -22.05 9.47
CA VAL A 114 -18.15 -23.11 8.91
C VAL A 114 -19.56 -23.07 9.50
N GLU A 115 -19.75 -22.56 10.72
CA GLU A 115 -21.08 -22.47 11.37
C GLU A 115 -21.90 -21.22 10.97
N ARG A 116 -21.30 -20.25 10.29
CA ARG A 116 -22.03 -19.13 9.67
C ARG A 116 -21.78 -19.17 8.17
N GLY A 117 -22.64 -19.86 7.42
CA GLY A 117 -22.53 -20.05 5.97
C GLY A 117 -22.35 -18.75 5.18
N GLY A 118 -21.11 -18.28 5.08
CA GLY A 118 -20.70 -17.21 4.20
C GLY A 118 -20.07 -17.86 2.97
N GLU A 119 -20.80 -17.86 1.85
CA GLU A 119 -20.15 -18.05 0.56
C GLU A 119 -18.97 -17.06 0.45
N PRO A 120 -17.82 -17.47 -0.13
CA PRO A 120 -16.81 -16.51 -0.53
C PRO A 120 -17.52 -15.51 -1.44
N ARG A 121 -17.57 -14.23 -1.02
CA ARG A 121 -18.14 -13.13 -1.79
C ARG A 121 -17.50 -13.20 -3.18
N GLN A 122 -18.24 -13.73 -4.15
CA GLN A 122 -17.71 -13.98 -5.48
C GLN A 122 -17.08 -12.68 -5.98
N ALA A 123 -15.85 -12.80 -6.48
CA ALA A 123 -15.20 -11.73 -7.21
C ALA A 123 -16.20 -11.24 -8.26
N SER A 124 -16.60 -9.98 -8.14
CA SER A 124 -17.45 -9.32 -9.11
C SER A 124 -16.72 -9.27 -10.44
N ALA A 125 -16.90 -10.33 -11.24
CA ALA A 125 -16.86 -10.26 -12.67
C ALA A 125 -17.93 -9.26 -13.10
N ALA A 126 -17.50 -8.03 -13.35
CA ALA A 126 -18.21 -7.10 -14.22
C ALA A 126 -17.27 -6.83 -15.40
N VAL A 127 -17.29 -7.79 -16.33
CA VAL A 127 -17.16 -7.49 -17.75
C VAL A 127 -18.44 -6.71 -18.11
N ASN A 128 -18.27 -5.53 -18.67
CA ASN A 128 -19.22 -4.85 -19.57
C ASN A 128 -18.31 -4.05 -20.50
N GLU A 129 -18.02 -4.63 -21.67
CA GLU A 129 -18.61 -4.28 -22.97
C GLU A 129 -18.08 -2.94 -23.50
#